data_AF-A0A259FFX7-F1
#
_entry.id   AF-A0A259FFX7-F1
#
_cell.length_a   1.000
_cell.length_b   1.000
_cell.length_c   1.000
_cell.angle_alpha   90.00
_cell.angle_beta   90.00
_cell.angle_gamma   90.00
#
_symmetry.space_group_name_H-M   'P 1'
#
loop_
_entity.id
_entity.type
_entity.pdbx_description
1 polymer ?
#
loop_
_entity_poly.entity_id
_entity_poly.type
_entity_poly.pdbx_seq_one_letter_code
_entity_poly.pdbx_strand_id
1 'polypeptide(L)'
;MHNKQANNHLLSKPYNNGLAIPVRELHSGHKPEILQHLLSLNDEDRHLRFGTQTPDQVIHQYVEGLNFDKDTIFGCFDAQLKLIGMAHLAYLPKAAAQPQAAEFGVSVLPSGRAQGIGTALLARAAVHARNTHIETLFVHCLANNKAMMHLAKKAGMLVEYAYGDADAYLKLPPANHGTYAQEAANEQWGGFDYALKGGFKRATEAWQWMMGKPIKTR
;
A
#
# COMPACT_ATOMS: atom_id res chain seq x y z
N MET A 1 7.57 -25.22 12.03
CA MET A 1 7.14 -26.56 11.56
C MET A 1 6.73 -26.41 10.11
N HIS A 2 7.30 -27.25 9.23
CA HIS A 2 7.19 -27.20 7.77
C HIS A 2 5.75 -27.29 7.29
N ASN A 3 5.39 -26.64 6.17
CA ASN A 3 4.37 -27.24 5.30
C ASN A 3 4.61 -27.05 3.80
N LYS A 4 4.51 -28.20 3.12
CA LYS A 4 4.97 -28.53 1.75
C LYS A 4 3.81 -28.50 0.75
N GLN A 5 2.79 -27.67 0.95
CA GLN A 5 1.53 -27.74 0.18
C GLN A 5 1.22 -26.54 -0.73
N ALA A 6 2.19 -25.68 -1.01
CA ALA A 6 1.98 -24.54 -1.91
C ALA A 6 1.78 -24.90 -3.40
N ASN A 7 1.81 -26.17 -3.82
CA ASN A 7 2.07 -26.49 -5.24
C ASN A 7 0.88 -26.48 -6.22
N ASN A 8 -0.38 -26.37 -5.80
CA ASN A 8 -1.49 -26.65 -6.74
C ASN A 8 -2.54 -25.53 -6.92
N HIS A 9 -2.19 -24.25 -6.77
CA HIS A 9 -3.13 -23.17 -7.11
C HIS A 9 -2.53 -22.20 -8.14
N LEU A 10 -2.68 -22.52 -9.42
CA LEU A 10 -2.46 -21.58 -10.52
C LEU A 10 -3.68 -20.66 -10.62
N LEU A 11 -3.47 -19.35 -10.46
CA LEU A 11 -4.51 -18.33 -10.59
C LEU A 11 -4.91 -18.14 -12.07
N SER A 12 -6.21 -18.18 -12.32
CA SER A 12 -6.81 -18.23 -13.67
C SER A 12 -7.23 -16.87 -14.24
N LYS A 13 -6.66 -15.73 -13.81
CA LYS A 13 -6.76 -14.43 -14.50
C LYS A 13 -5.85 -13.37 -13.85
N PRO A 14 -5.08 -12.57 -14.62
CA PRO A 14 -4.39 -11.39 -14.08
C PRO A 14 -5.45 -10.41 -13.56
N TYR A 15 -5.26 -9.92 -12.33
CA TYR A 15 -6.16 -8.96 -11.69
C TYR A 15 -6.15 -7.63 -12.44
N ASN A 16 -7.08 -7.48 -13.39
CA ASN A 16 -7.18 -6.32 -14.26
C ASN A 16 -8.36 -5.46 -13.81
N ASN A 17 -8.22 -4.76 -12.68
CA ASN A 17 -9.15 -3.69 -12.31
C ASN A 17 -8.49 -2.36 -12.66
N GLY A 18 -8.95 -1.78 -13.77
CA GLY A 18 -8.39 -0.59 -14.40
C GLY A 18 -8.34 0.64 -13.49
N LEU A 19 -7.25 1.40 -13.66
CA LEU A 19 -7.09 2.87 -13.78
C LEU A 19 -7.91 3.86 -12.90
N ALA A 20 -8.88 3.47 -12.06
CA ALA A 20 -9.77 4.43 -11.43
C ALA A 20 -9.15 5.17 -10.22
N ILE A 21 -8.20 4.55 -9.53
CA ILE A 21 -7.59 5.14 -8.33
C ILE A 21 -6.09 5.31 -8.58
N PRO A 22 -5.59 6.56 -8.64
CA PRO A 22 -4.18 6.84 -8.84
C PRO A 22 -3.38 6.41 -7.60
N VAL A 23 -2.44 5.49 -7.82
CA VAL A 23 -1.49 5.03 -6.81
C VAL A 23 -0.09 5.43 -7.25
N ARG A 24 0.63 6.14 -6.40
CA ARG A 24 1.97 6.65 -6.69
C ARG A 24 3.02 5.96 -5.81
N GLU A 25 4.22 5.74 -6.35
CA GLU A 25 5.38 5.38 -5.54
C GLU A 25 5.91 6.59 -4.76
N LEU A 26 6.10 6.41 -3.45
CA LEU A 26 6.56 7.45 -2.54
C LEU A 26 8.07 7.36 -2.37
N HIS A 27 8.76 8.48 -2.53
CA HIS A 27 10.18 8.64 -2.16
C HIS A 27 10.36 9.21 -0.74
N SER A 28 11.61 9.24 -0.26
CA SER A 28 11.99 9.69 1.09
C SER A 28 11.48 11.08 1.48
N GLY A 29 11.33 12.00 0.51
CA GLY A 29 10.69 13.31 0.72
C GLY A 29 9.24 13.26 1.24
N HIS A 30 8.52 12.14 1.09
CA HIS A 30 7.15 11.97 1.60
C HIS A 30 7.06 11.46 3.04
N LYS A 31 8.19 11.36 3.76
CA LYS A 31 8.20 10.95 5.18
C LYS A 31 7.21 11.78 6.04
N PRO A 32 7.06 13.11 5.86
CA PRO A 32 6.08 13.90 6.61
C PRO A 32 4.63 13.45 6.37
N GLU A 33 4.23 13.21 5.11
CA GLU A 33 2.88 12.77 4.75
C GLU A 33 2.59 11.35 5.24
N ILE A 34 3.61 10.48 5.19
CA ILE A 34 3.57 9.13 5.75
C ILE A 34 3.35 9.18 7.26
N LEU A 35 4.13 10.00 7.98
CA LEU A 35 3.98 10.17 9.42
C LEU A 35 2.59 10.71 9.77
N GLN A 36 2.14 11.75 9.07
CA GLN A 36 0.82 12.33 9.28
C GLN A 36 -0.30 11.31 9.04
N HIS A 37 -0.18 10.49 7.99
CA HIS A 37 -1.14 9.41 7.70
C HIS A 37 -1.23 8.42 8.85
N LEU A 38 -0.09 7.88 9.30
CA LEU A 38 -0.06 6.86 10.34
C LEU A 38 -0.50 7.41 11.71
N LEU A 39 -0.14 8.65 12.03
CA LEU A 39 -0.62 9.32 13.25
C LEU A 39 -2.13 9.61 13.20
N SER A 40 -2.71 9.77 12.01
CA SER A 40 -4.16 9.97 11.83
C SER A 40 -4.99 8.69 11.99
N LEU A 41 -4.36 7.51 12.08
CA LEU A 41 -5.04 6.25 12.39
C LEU A 41 -5.42 6.23 13.88
N ASN A 42 -6.61 5.74 14.19
CA ASN A 42 -7.00 5.48 15.57
C ASN A 42 -6.27 4.23 16.12
N ASP A 43 -6.35 4.02 17.44
CA ASP A 43 -5.63 2.92 18.11
C ASP A 43 -5.97 1.54 17.55
N GLU A 44 -7.23 1.30 17.20
CA GLU A 44 -7.68 0.04 16.61
C GLU A 44 -7.09 -0.18 15.21
N ASP A 45 -7.11 0.83 14.36
CA ASP A 45 -6.54 0.76 13.01
C ASP A 45 -5.02 0.57 13.05
N ARG A 46 -4.34 1.18 14.02
CA ARG A 46 -2.91 0.95 14.26
C ARG A 46 -2.66 -0.47 14.73
N HIS A 47 -3.47 -0.98 15.65
CA HIS A 47 -3.38 -2.37 16.10
C HIS A 47 -3.57 -3.35 14.95
N LEU A 48 -4.56 -3.12 14.08
CA LEU A 48 -4.80 -3.93 12.88
C LEU A 48 -3.66 -3.85 11.85
N ARG A 49 -2.97 -2.71 11.76
CA ARG A 49 -1.86 -2.48 10.80
C ARG A 49 -0.53 -3.07 11.27
N PHE A 50 -0.25 -3.02 12.57
CA PHE A 50 1.04 -3.39 13.14
C PHE A 50 0.99 -4.65 14.02
N GLY A 51 -0.18 -5.28 14.15
CA GLY A 51 -0.41 -6.48 14.97
C GLY A 51 -0.34 -6.24 16.48
N THR A 52 0.04 -5.04 16.93
CA THR A 52 0.36 -4.71 18.33
C THR A 52 -0.10 -3.31 18.68
N GLN A 53 -0.22 -3.01 19.98
CA GLN A 53 -0.50 -1.63 20.41
C GLN A 53 0.65 -0.72 20.00
N THR A 54 0.34 0.30 19.20
CA THR A 54 1.36 1.11 18.53
C THR A 54 1.20 2.59 18.89
N PRO A 55 1.87 3.06 19.97
CA PRO A 55 1.83 4.47 20.37
C PRO A 55 2.60 5.34 19.38
N ASP A 56 2.40 6.66 19.45
CA ASP A 56 3.00 7.64 18.52
C ASP A 56 4.52 7.48 18.41
N GLN A 57 5.22 7.23 19.52
CA GLN A 57 6.67 7.02 19.50
C GLN A 57 7.11 5.85 18.59
N VAL A 58 6.35 4.74 18.57
CA VAL A 58 6.65 3.61 17.69
C VAL A 58 6.37 3.97 16.22
N ILE A 59 5.33 4.78 15.96
CA ILE A 59 5.07 5.30 14.62
C ILE A 59 6.23 6.18 14.14
N HIS A 60 6.74 7.08 14.98
CA HIS A 60 7.89 7.91 14.66
C HIS A 60 9.11 7.06 14.30
N GLN A 61 9.46 6.08 15.13
CA GLN A 61 10.59 5.17 14.89
C GLN A 61 10.41 4.35 13.61
N TYR A 62 9.19 3.86 13.35
CA TYR A 62 8.88 3.15 12.12
C TYR A 62 9.13 4.03 10.89
N VAL A 63 8.63 5.27 10.87
CA VAL A 63 8.80 6.20 9.74
C VAL A 63 10.26 6.61 9.55
N GLU A 64 11.00 6.81 10.64
CA GLU A 64 12.43 7.10 10.59
C GLU A 64 13.20 5.94 9.95
N GLY A 65 12.87 4.70 10.32
CA GLY A 65 13.49 3.46 9.86
C GLY A 65 13.10 3.00 8.44
N LEU A 66 12.14 3.67 7.78
CA LEU A 66 11.78 3.36 6.40
C LEU A 66 12.99 3.51 5.46
N ASN A 67 13.35 2.41 4.80
CA ASN A 67 14.43 2.35 3.83
C ASN A 67 13.86 2.32 2.40
N PHE A 68 13.83 3.48 1.75
CA PHE A 68 13.28 3.67 0.41
C PHE A 68 14.19 3.13 -0.71
N ASP A 69 15.44 2.80 -0.41
CA ASP A 69 16.35 2.16 -1.38
C ASP A 69 16.14 0.65 -1.44
N LYS A 70 15.64 0.08 -0.33
CA LYS A 70 15.37 -1.35 -0.21
C LYS A 70 13.90 -1.69 -0.46
N ASP A 71 13.00 -0.94 0.17
CA ASP A 71 11.58 -1.20 0.19
C ASP A 71 10.84 -0.20 -0.68
N THR A 72 9.68 -0.61 -1.18
CA THR A 72 8.82 0.26 -2.00
C THR A 72 7.61 0.68 -1.19
N ILE A 73 7.25 1.96 -1.25
CA ILE A 73 6.09 2.50 -0.56
C ILE A 73 5.16 3.13 -1.58
N PHE A 74 3.87 2.84 -1.46
CA PHE A 74 2.84 3.36 -2.35
C PHE A 74 1.85 4.24 -1.58
N GLY A 75 1.32 5.25 -2.23
CA GLY A 75 0.39 6.20 -1.65
C GLY A 75 -0.78 6.57 -2.56
N CYS A 76 -1.92 6.87 -1.94
CA CYS A 76 -3.09 7.49 -2.55
C CYS A 76 -3.37 8.82 -1.85
N PHE A 77 -3.47 9.90 -2.62
CA PHE A 77 -3.73 11.24 -2.12
C PHE A 77 -5.16 11.70 -2.42
N ASP A 78 -5.79 12.40 -1.49
CA ASP A 78 -7.05 13.11 -1.77
C ASP A 78 -6.82 14.40 -2.60
N ALA A 79 -7.90 15.14 -2.86
CA ALA A 79 -7.84 16.38 -3.62
C ALA A 79 -7.01 17.49 -2.94
N GLN A 80 -6.75 17.37 -1.63
CA GLN A 80 -5.98 18.33 -0.84
C GLN A 80 -4.50 17.92 -0.70
N LEU A 81 -4.09 16.86 -1.39
CA LEU A 81 -2.78 16.22 -1.28
C LEU A 81 -2.49 15.65 0.11
N LYS A 82 -3.53 15.24 0.85
CA LYS A 82 -3.36 14.44 2.06
C LYS A 82 -3.27 12.96 1.70
N LEU A 83 -2.31 12.25 2.27
CA LEU A 83 -2.15 10.81 2.09
C LEU A 83 -3.29 10.07 2.82
N ILE A 84 -4.23 9.52 2.06
CA ILE A 84 -5.43 8.83 2.58
C ILE A 84 -5.33 7.30 2.54
N GLY A 85 -4.39 6.77 1.76
CA GLY A 85 -4.06 5.34 1.75
C GLY A 85 -2.58 5.16 1.51
N MET A 86 -2.00 4.16 2.17
CA MET A 86 -0.59 3.83 2.11
C MET A 86 -0.41 2.32 2.06
N ALA A 87 0.55 1.85 1.27
CA ALA A 87 1.06 0.50 1.36
C ALA A 87 2.59 0.49 1.45
N HIS A 88 3.14 -0.41 2.26
CA HIS A 88 4.57 -0.67 2.37
C HIS A 88 4.83 -2.10 1.88
N LEU A 89 5.65 -2.21 0.86
CA LEU A 89 6.14 -3.47 0.30
C LEU A 89 7.57 -3.69 0.79
N ALA A 90 7.73 -4.52 1.82
CA ALA A 90 9.01 -4.79 2.47
C ALA A 90 9.65 -6.06 1.92
N TYR A 91 10.87 -5.98 1.40
CA TYR A 91 11.55 -7.14 0.80
C TYR A 91 12.22 -7.99 1.88
N LEU A 92 11.88 -9.29 1.87
CA LEU A 92 12.47 -10.24 2.81
C LEU A 92 13.87 -10.66 2.34
N PRO A 93 14.84 -10.84 3.26
CA PRO A 93 16.16 -11.34 2.90
C PRO A 93 16.08 -12.68 2.18
N LYS A 94 16.84 -12.84 1.10
CA LYS A 94 16.90 -14.09 0.35
C LYS A 94 17.64 -15.16 1.16
N ALA A 95 16.90 -16.11 1.73
CA ALA A 95 17.49 -17.33 2.27
C ALA A 95 17.85 -18.30 1.13
N ALA A 96 18.95 -19.05 1.28
CA ALA A 96 19.33 -20.06 0.30
C ALA A 96 18.20 -21.09 0.12
N ALA A 97 17.83 -21.36 -1.14
CA ALA A 97 16.76 -22.29 -1.55
C ALA A 97 15.31 -21.88 -1.22
N GLN A 98 15.04 -20.61 -0.90
CA GLN A 98 13.66 -20.09 -0.76
C GLN A 98 13.27 -19.15 -1.91
N PRO A 99 11.99 -19.19 -2.36
CA PRO A 99 11.45 -18.22 -3.31
C PRO A 99 11.59 -16.78 -2.78
N GLN A 100 11.80 -15.83 -3.68
CA GLN A 100 11.88 -14.42 -3.29
C GLN A 100 10.51 -13.92 -2.84
N ALA A 101 10.45 -13.31 -1.66
CA ALA A 101 9.21 -12.89 -1.03
C ALA A 101 9.27 -11.44 -0.56
N ALA A 102 8.10 -10.80 -0.54
CA ALA A 102 7.92 -9.47 0.03
C ALA A 102 6.66 -9.44 0.91
N GLU A 103 6.71 -8.70 2.00
CA GLU A 103 5.58 -8.46 2.89
C GLU A 103 4.83 -7.20 2.44
N PHE A 104 3.51 -7.28 2.41
CA PHE A 104 2.63 -6.17 2.08
C PHE A 104 1.83 -5.73 3.31
N GLY A 105 2.14 -4.53 3.80
CA GLY A 105 1.35 -3.83 4.82
C GLY A 105 0.54 -2.70 4.20
N VAL A 106 -0.73 -2.53 4.60
CA VAL A 106 -1.63 -1.51 4.05
C VAL A 106 -2.44 -0.80 5.13
N SER A 107 -2.60 0.51 4.99
CA SER A 107 -3.48 1.33 5.83
C SER A 107 -4.28 2.30 4.98
N VAL A 108 -5.55 2.52 5.36
CA VAL A 108 -6.46 3.45 4.70
C VAL A 108 -7.23 4.23 5.76
N LEU A 109 -7.14 5.57 5.69
CA LEU A 109 -7.89 6.44 6.58
C LEU A 109 -9.40 6.24 6.39
N PRO A 110 -10.22 6.49 7.42
CA PRO A 110 -11.68 6.36 7.31
C PRO A 110 -12.28 7.07 6.09
N SER A 111 -11.76 8.25 5.73
CA SER A 111 -12.19 9.03 4.56
C SER A 111 -11.93 8.36 3.20
N GLY A 112 -11.04 7.38 3.13
CA GLY A 112 -10.69 6.63 1.92
C GLY A 112 -11.25 5.21 1.86
N ARG A 113 -11.97 4.76 2.90
CA ARG A 113 -12.53 3.40 2.97
C ARG A 113 -13.71 3.23 2.01
N ALA A 114 -13.99 1.97 1.68
CA ALA A 114 -15.07 1.55 0.76
C ALA A 114 -14.99 2.15 -0.67
N GLN A 115 -13.91 2.86 -1.01
CA GLN A 115 -13.71 3.46 -2.34
C GLN A 115 -12.79 2.62 -3.24
N GLY A 116 -12.30 1.46 -2.75
CA GLY A 116 -11.40 0.59 -3.51
C GLY A 116 -9.91 0.90 -3.35
N ILE A 117 -9.51 1.86 -2.51
CA ILE A 117 -8.11 2.28 -2.32
C ILE A 117 -7.21 1.10 -1.91
N GLY A 118 -7.62 0.30 -0.91
CA GLY A 118 -6.84 -0.88 -0.50
C GLY A 118 -6.65 -1.90 -1.63
N THR A 119 -7.67 -2.06 -2.49
CA THR A 119 -7.58 -2.91 -3.69
C THR A 119 -6.57 -2.33 -4.70
N ALA A 120 -6.62 -1.03 -4.95
CA ALA A 120 -5.69 -0.38 -5.88
C ALA A 120 -4.24 -0.44 -5.39
N LEU A 121 -4.01 -0.21 -4.09
CA LEU A 121 -2.70 -0.35 -3.46
C LEU A 121 -2.14 -1.77 -3.59
N LEU A 122 -2.95 -2.78 -3.29
CA LEU A 122 -2.53 -4.18 -3.43
C LEU A 122 -2.23 -4.54 -4.90
N ALA A 123 -3.06 -4.09 -5.85
CA ALA A 123 -2.84 -4.34 -7.26
C ALA A 123 -1.53 -3.68 -7.76
N ARG A 124 -1.29 -2.42 -7.40
CA ARG A 124 -0.05 -1.69 -7.73
C ARG A 124 1.16 -2.40 -7.14
N ALA A 125 1.11 -2.80 -5.87
CA ALA A 125 2.19 -3.49 -5.20
C ALA A 125 2.46 -4.88 -5.80
N ALA A 126 1.43 -5.64 -6.16
CA ALA A 126 1.58 -6.95 -6.79
C ALA A 126 2.23 -6.86 -8.18
N VAL A 127 1.90 -5.84 -8.98
CA VAL A 127 2.56 -5.60 -10.28
C VAL A 127 4.02 -5.22 -10.07
N HIS A 128 4.31 -4.33 -9.13
CA HIS A 128 5.68 -3.92 -8.82
C HIS A 128 6.52 -5.11 -8.33
N ALA A 129 6.00 -5.87 -7.37
CA ALA A 129 6.63 -7.08 -6.83
C ALA A 129 6.98 -8.09 -7.93
N ARG A 130 6.08 -8.30 -8.90
CA ARG A 130 6.37 -9.15 -10.08
C ARG A 130 7.55 -8.63 -10.89
N ASN A 131 7.58 -7.33 -11.14
CA ASN A 131 8.63 -6.69 -11.93
C ASN A 131 9.98 -6.63 -11.20
N THR A 132 9.98 -6.77 -9.87
CA THR A 132 11.18 -6.90 -9.02
C THR A 132 11.50 -8.36 -8.64
N HIS A 133 10.95 -9.32 -9.40
CA HIS A 133 11.21 -10.76 -9.29
C HIS A 133 10.73 -11.44 -8.01
N ILE A 134 9.77 -10.85 -7.30
CA ILE A 134 9.09 -11.50 -6.18
C ILE A 134 8.13 -12.57 -6.70
N GLU A 135 8.25 -13.76 -6.14
CA GLU A 135 7.42 -14.93 -6.47
C GLU A 135 6.22 -15.07 -5.53
N THR A 136 6.36 -14.58 -4.28
CA THR A 136 5.31 -14.67 -3.27
C THR A 136 5.14 -13.34 -2.54
N LEU A 137 3.93 -12.77 -2.61
CA LEU A 137 3.52 -11.66 -1.76
C LEU A 137 2.89 -12.22 -0.49
N PHE A 138 3.40 -11.78 0.66
CA PHE A 138 2.96 -12.20 1.98
C PHE A 138 2.19 -11.08 2.66
N VAL A 139 1.13 -11.41 3.39
CA VAL A 139 0.43 -10.50 4.29
C VAL A 139 0.21 -11.21 5.60
N HIS A 140 0.75 -10.64 6.68
CA HIS A 140 0.41 -11.04 8.04
C HIS A 140 -0.68 -10.11 8.58
N CYS A 141 -1.76 -10.67 9.10
CA CYS A 141 -2.82 -9.86 9.71
C CYS A 141 -3.53 -10.60 10.83
N LEU A 142 -4.16 -9.86 11.74
CA LEU A 142 -5.03 -10.44 12.77
C LEU A 142 -6.24 -11.11 12.10
N ALA A 143 -6.65 -12.29 12.55
CA ALA A 143 -7.76 -13.04 11.93
C ALA A 143 -9.10 -12.29 12.01
N ASN A 144 -9.25 -11.37 12.96
CA ASN A 144 -10.42 -10.50 13.12
C ASN A 144 -10.41 -9.28 12.18
N ASN A 145 -9.35 -9.04 11.40
CA ASN A 145 -9.23 -7.93 10.46
C ASN A 145 -10.09 -8.17 9.21
N LYS A 146 -11.41 -8.02 9.35
CA LYS A 146 -12.39 -8.30 8.28
C LYS A 146 -12.07 -7.57 6.96
N ALA A 147 -11.53 -6.36 7.04
CA ALA A 147 -11.16 -5.57 5.86
C ALA A 147 -9.99 -6.21 5.09
N MET A 148 -8.92 -6.60 5.80
CA MET A 148 -7.78 -7.27 5.19
C MET A 148 -8.16 -8.67 4.70
N MET A 149 -8.95 -9.43 5.46
CA MET A 149 -9.45 -10.75 5.04
C MET A 149 -10.28 -10.66 3.76
N HIS A 150 -11.14 -9.64 3.65
CA HIS A 150 -11.90 -9.38 2.44
C HIS A 150 -10.98 -9.02 1.27
N LEU A 151 -9.98 -8.16 1.49
CA LEU A 151 -9.00 -7.78 0.48
C LEU A 151 -8.19 -8.98 -0.02
N ALA A 152 -7.68 -9.82 0.89
CA ALA A 152 -6.93 -11.03 0.58
C ALA A 152 -7.77 -12.01 -0.25
N LYS A 153 -9.00 -12.29 0.18
CA LYS A 153 -9.94 -13.14 -0.56
C LYS A 153 -10.24 -12.59 -1.96
N LYS A 154 -10.48 -11.27 -2.07
CA LYS A 154 -10.74 -10.59 -3.35
C LYS A 154 -9.54 -10.67 -4.31
N ALA A 155 -8.33 -10.67 -3.78
CA ALA A 155 -7.10 -10.83 -4.54
C ALA A 155 -6.78 -12.31 -4.89
N GLY A 156 -7.57 -13.27 -4.39
CA GLY A 156 -7.32 -14.69 -4.60
C GLY A 156 -6.14 -15.23 -3.80
N MET A 157 -5.83 -14.60 -2.66
CA MET A 157 -4.79 -15.10 -1.74
C MET A 157 -5.24 -16.40 -1.06
N LEU A 158 -4.28 -17.31 -0.86
CA LEU A 158 -4.44 -18.42 0.06
C LEU A 158 -4.33 -17.88 1.48
N VAL A 159 -5.29 -18.21 2.34
CA VAL A 159 -5.34 -17.74 3.74
C VAL A 159 -5.19 -18.93 4.67
N GLU A 160 -4.24 -18.85 5.59
CA GLU A 160 -3.99 -19.82 6.65
C GLU A 160 -4.21 -19.15 8.01
N TYR A 161 -4.96 -19.81 8.89
CA TYR A 161 -5.27 -19.29 10.23
C TYR A 161 -4.42 -20.00 11.27
N ALA A 162 -3.75 -19.25 12.14
CA ALA A 162 -2.94 -19.79 13.23
C ALA A 162 -3.01 -18.89 14.46
N TYR A 163 -3.38 -19.46 15.62
CA TYR A 163 -3.30 -18.80 16.94
C TYR A 163 -3.93 -17.39 17.06
N GLY A 164 -4.99 -17.08 16.29
CA GLY A 164 -5.63 -15.77 16.31
C GLY A 164 -5.15 -14.81 15.21
N ASP A 165 -4.08 -15.19 14.52
CA ASP A 165 -3.58 -14.53 13.32
C ASP A 165 -4.05 -15.25 12.05
N ALA A 166 -3.93 -14.54 10.94
CA ALA A 166 -4.17 -15.02 9.60
C ALA A 166 -3.02 -14.59 8.69
N ASP A 167 -2.37 -15.58 8.11
CA ASP A 167 -1.33 -15.40 7.10
C ASP A 167 -1.96 -15.58 5.73
N ALA A 168 -1.74 -14.61 4.83
CA ALA A 168 -2.23 -14.65 3.47
C ALA A 168 -1.09 -14.58 2.45
N TYR A 169 -1.15 -15.44 1.43
CA TYR A 169 -0.11 -15.58 0.42
C TYR A 169 -0.69 -15.43 -0.98
N LEU A 170 -0.05 -14.61 -1.80
CA LEU A 170 -0.33 -14.51 -3.24
C LEU A 170 0.88 -15.01 -4.03
N LYS A 171 0.71 -16.10 -4.79
CA LYS A 171 1.70 -16.50 -5.78
C LYS A 171 1.65 -15.57 -6.98
N LEU A 172 2.79 -14.96 -7.27
CA LEU A 172 2.95 -14.01 -8.34
C LEU A 172 3.52 -14.73 -9.57
N PRO A 173 2.85 -14.67 -10.73
CA PRO A 173 3.44 -15.19 -11.96
C PRO A 173 4.62 -14.31 -12.40
N PRO A 174 5.58 -14.84 -13.16
CA PRO A 174 6.71 -14.07 -13.65
C PRO A 174 6.30 -12.75 -14.33
N ALA A 175 7.19 -11.77 -14.29
CA ALA A 175 7.04 -10.54 -15.07
C ALA A 175 6.87 -10.87 -16.56
N ASN A 176 6.08 -10.05 -17.26
CA ASN A 176 5.92 -10.14 -18.70
C ASN A 176 5.86 -8.73 -19.29
N HIS A 177 5.92 -8.59 -20.61
CA HIS A 177 5.91 -7.27 -21.25
C HIS A 177 4.70 -6.40 -20.83
N GLY A 178 3.55 -7.03 -20.58
CA GLY A 178 2.35 -6.34 -20.09
C GLY A 178 2.51 -5.78 -18.67
N THR A 179 3.23 -6.44 -17.78
CA THR A 179 3.45 -5.93 -16.41
C THR A 179 4.39 -4.75 -16.37
N TYR A 180 5.41 -4.71 -17.23
CA TYR A 180 6.27 -3.53 -17.37
C TYR A 180 5.51 -2.34 -17.96
N ALA A 181 4.66 -2.57 -18.98
CA ALA A 181 3.79 -1.52 -19.53
C ALA A 181 2.78 -1.01 -18.49
N GLN A 182 2.21 -1.92 -17.68
CA GLN A 182 1.30 -1.56 -16.59
C GLN A 182 2.00 -0.74 -15.50
N GLU A 183 3.24 -1.08 -15.15
CA GLU A 183 4.06 -0.32 -14.20
C GLU A 183 4.28 1.11 -14.67
N ALA A 184 4.73 1.28 -15.93
CA ALA A 184 4.96 2.59 -16.52
C ALA A 184 3.67 3.42 -16.58
N ALA A 185 2.55 2.81 -16.97
CA ALA A 185 1.24 3.47 -17.01
C ALA A 185 0.77 3.90 -15.61
N ASN A 186 0.96 3.05 -14.59
CA ASN A 186 0.61 3.36 -13.21
C ASN A 186 1.45 4.53 -12.67
N GLU A 187 2.75 4.54 -12.95
CA GLU A 187 3.65 5.62 -12.49
C GLU A 187 3.29 6.95 -13.14
N GLN A 188 3.07 6.94 -14.46
CA GLN A 188 2.65 8.14 -15.19
C GLN A 188 1.28 8.66 -14.71
N TRP A 189 0.32 7.76 -14.47
CA TRP A 189 -1.00 8.13 -13.97
C TRP A 189 -0.94 8.70 -12.55
N GLY A 190 -0.22 8.05 -11.63
CA GLY A 190 -0.03 8.52 -10.27
C GLY A 190 0.70 9.88 -10.20
N GLY A 191 1.70 10.08 -11.05
CA GLY A 191 2.41 11.35 -11.17
C GLY A 191 1.53 12.47 -11.73
N PHE A 192 0.76 12.19 -12.79
CA PHE A 192 -0.12 13.17 -13.43
C PHE A 192 -1.25 13.63 -12.49
N ASP A 193 -1.95 12.71 -11.83
CA ASP A 193 -2.99 13.03 -10.86
C ASP A 193 -2.46 13.91 -9.72
N TYR A 194 -1.31 13.57 -9.15
CA TYR A 194 -0.67 14.35 -8.08
C TYR A 194 -0.31 15.77 -8.55
N ALA A 195 0.27 15.90 -9.75
CA ALA A 195 0.62 17.20 -10.32
C ALA A 195 -0.62 18.07 -10.58
N LEU A 196 -1.70 17.49 -11.12
CA LEU A 196 -2.97 18.18 -11.31
C LEU A 196 -3.55 18.66 -9.98
N LYS A 197 -3.64 17.78 -8.98
CA LYS A 197 -4.13 18.13 -7.63
C LYS A 197 -3.30 19.26 -7.00
N GLY A 198 -1.97 19.21 -7.14
CA GLY A 198 -1.08 20.27 -6.70
C GLY A 198 -1.24 21.59 -7.45
N GLY A 199 -1.59 21.55 -8.74
CA GLY A 199 -1.95 22.73 -9.53
C GLY A 199 -3.26 23.36 -9.04
N PHE A 200 -4.30 22.54 -8.88
CA PHE A 200 -5.61 23.01 -8.37
C PHE A 200 -5.51 23.58 -6.96
N LYS A 201 -4.81 22.91 -6.04
CA LYS A 201 -4.60 23.39 -4.68
C LYS A 201 -3.95 24.77 -4.66
N ARG A 202 -2.84 24.95 -5.38
CA ARG A 202 -2.17 26.27 -5.50
C ARG A 202 -3.06 27.34 -6.11
N ALA A 203 -3.83 27.00 -7.14
CA ALA A 203 -4.78 27.93 -7.75
C ALA A 203 -5.88 28.35 -6.77
N THR A 204 -6.42 27.40 -5.99
CA THR A 204 -7.43 27.71 -4.96
C THR A 204 -6.85 28.53 -3.80
N GLU A 205 -5.63 28.24 -3.35
CA GLU A 205 -4.93 29.03 -2.32
C GLU A 205 -4.64 30.45 -2.80
N ALA A 206 -4.16 30.61 -4.04
CA ALA A 206 -3.93 31.91 -4.65
C ALA A 206 -5.23 32.71 -4.81
N TRP A 207 -6.32 32.04 -5.20
CA TRP A 207 -7.64 32.67 -5.28
C TRP A 207 -8.19 33.07 -3.90
N GLN A 208 -8.01 32.22 -2.88
CA GLN A 208 -8.39 32.55 -1.50
C GLN A 208 -7.60 33.73 -0.93
N TRP A 209 -6.29 33.78 -1.21
CA TRP A 209 -5.43 34.92 -0.88
C TRP A 209 -5.89 36.20 -1.59
N MET A 210 -6.16 36.12 -2.90
CA MET A 210 -6.64 37.26 -3.71
C MET A 210 -8.00 37.78 -3.21
N MET A 211 -8.87 36.89 -2.72
CA MET A 211 -10.18 37.22 -2.18
C MET A 211 -10.15 37.64 -0.70
N GLY A 212 -8.97 37.84 -0.10
CA GLY A 212 -8.80 38.41 1.24
C GLY A 212 -9.28 37.52 2.39
N LYS A 213 -9.46 36.21 2.19
CA LYS A 213 -9.85 35.29 3.27
C LYS A 213 -8.61 34.92 4.11
N PRO A 214 -8.69 34.97 5.45
CA PRO A 214 -7.54 34.64 6.29
C PRO A 214 -7.17 33.17 6.09
N ILE A 215 -5.89 32.92 5.79
CA ILE A 215 -5.29 31.59 5.74
C ILE A 215 -5.46 30.98 7.13
N LYS A 216 -6.33 29.97 7.26
CA LYS A 216 -6.43 29.20 8.51
C LYS A 216 -5.20 28.33 8.66
N THR A 217 -4.18 28.84 9.35
CA THR A 217 -3.10 28.05 9.92
C THR A 217 -3.64 27.26 11.13
N ARG A 218 -3.86 25.95 10.98
CA ARG A 218 -3.54 24.96 12.01
C ARG A 218 -3.55 23.54 11.47
#